data_AF-A0A1J5GYU8-F1
#
_entry.id   AF-A0A1J5GYU8-F1
#
_cell.length_a   1.000
_cell.length_b   1.000
_cell.length_c   1.000
_cell.angle_alpha   90.00
_cell.angle_beta   90.00
_cell.angle_gamma   90.00
#
_symmetry.space_group_name_H-M   'P 1'
#
loop_
_entity.id
_entity.type
_entity.pdbx_description
1 polymer ?
#
loop_
_entity_poly.entity_id
_entity_poly.type
_entity_poly.pdbx_seq_one_letter_code
_entity_poly.pdbx_strand_id
1 'polypeptide(L)'
;MQKYSNKKKLVSLVKTKKFFLIAIASVSAIAMGASLLLPNFKNRPKFQLPEQISLPDLNFQSSNKLNNSNELNNSNISSIRQYIYTFSDDSLKQELRIDTAYILSSATVPSSLSVLAIKYPSKNIETRLIEGLGYFALFTYEQRAYLAACINPRGGSTVTLEQFNNNRYKYDISPERVARYLIGVADLRDDRCILTALSIALDSDITPQNKEMLEPIYQKLQRSWSNWFANWQSNFPEN
;
A
#
# COMPACT_ATOMS: atom_id res chain seq x y z
N MET A 1 69.77 7.24 32.37
CA MET A 1 68.33 7.13 32.72
C MET A 1 67.36 6.95 31.53
N GLN A 2 67.80 6.58 30.32
CA GLN A 2 66.91 6.48 29.13
C GLN A 2 66.32 5.10 28.82
N LYS A 3 66.90 3.99 29.33
CA LYS A 3 66.44 2.62 29.02
C LYS A 3 65.12 2.20 29.68
N TYR A 4 64.67 2.89 30.74
CA TYR A 4 63.48 2.50 31.50
C TYR A 4 62.15 3.05 30.94
N SER A 5 62.20 4.11 30.11
CA SER A 5 61.01 4.73 29.52
C SER A 5 60.46 3.95 28.31
N ASN A 6 61.35 3.33 27.51
CA ASN A 6 60.94 2.59 26.30
C ASN A 6 60.18 1.28 26.59
N LYS A 7 60.45 0.60 27.71
CA LYS A 7 59.73 -0.64 28.07
C LYS A 7 58.25 -0.37 28.43
N LYS A 8 57.94 0.76 29.08
CA LYS A 8 56.55 1.11 29.44
C LYS A 8 55.70 1.44 28.20
N LYS A 9 56.26 2.14 27.20
CA LYS A 9 55.59 2.40 25.92
C LYS A 9 55.32 1.12 25.12
N LEU A 10 56.25 0.18 25.10
CA LEU A 10 56.08 -1.10 24.39
C LEU A 10 54.97 -1.97 25.00
N VAL A 11 54.90 -2.05 26.33
CA VAL A 11 53.87 -2.83 27.04
C VAL A 11 52.47 -2.20 26.89
N SER A 12 52.38 -0.87 26.86
CA SER A 12 51.13 -0.14 26.59
C SER A 12 50.61 -0.40 25.17
N LEU A 13 51.50 -0.37 24.16
CA LEU A 13 51.17 -0.63 22.76
C LEU A 13 50.72 -2.08 22.50
N VAL A 14 51.28 -3.05 23.23
CA VAL A 14 50.90 -4.47 23.11
C VAL A 14 49.53 -4.72 23.77
N LYS A 15 49.21 -4.03 24.88
CA LYS A 15 47.89 -4.13 25.53
C LYS A 15 46.77 -3.52 24.68
N THR A 16 47.01 -2.37 24.04
CA THR A 16 46.01 -1.76 23.14
C THR A 16 45.83 -2.58 21.85
N LYS A 17 46.88 -3.15 21.27
CA LYS A 17 46.78 -4.08 20.13
C LYS A 17 46.00 -5.35 20.47
N LYS A 18 46.16 -5.92 21.67
CA LYS A 18 45.38 -7.09 22.12
C LYS A 18 43.90 -6.77 22.29
N PHE A 19 43.55 -5.60 22.83
CA PHE A 19 42.16 -5.15 22.94
C PHE A 19 41.50 -4.95 21.56
N PHE A 20 42.22 -4.33 20.62
CA PHE A 20 41.73 -4.17 19.25
C PHE A 20 41.53 -5.52 18.54
N LEU A 21 42.45 -6.49 18.71
CA LEU A 21 42.32 -7.82 18.12
C LEU A 21 41.13 -8.60 18.71
N ILE A 22 40.89 -8.50 20.02
CA ILE A 22 39.72 -9.12 20.67
C ILE A 22 38.41 -8.47 20.17
N ALA A 23 38.37 -7.15 20.01
CA ALA A 23 37.20 -6.44 19.49
C ALA A 23 36.87 -6.81 18.03
N ILE A 24 37.89 -6.99 17.18
CA ILE A 24 37.69 -7.40 15.79
C ILE A 24 37.22 -8.86 15.72
N ALA A 25 37.79 -9.74 16.54
CA ALA A 25 37.42 -11.16 16.60
C ALA A 25 35.98 -11.36 17.12
N SER A 26 35.53 -10.56 18.09
CA SER A 26 34.15 -10.62 18.58
C SER A 26 33.14 -10.09 17.56
N VAL A 27 33.45 -9.00 16.84
CA VAL A 27 32.58 -8.51 15.76
C VAL A 27 32.46 -9.52 14.63
N SER A 28 33.55 -10.21 14.27
CA SER A 28 33.53 -11.24 13.21
C SER A 28 32.83 -12.54 13.64
N ALA A 29 32.97 -12.97 14.90
CA ALA A 29 32.21 -14.10 15.44
C ALA A 29 30.69 -13.81 15.52
N ILE A 30 30.31 -12.58 15.89
CA ILE A 30 28.91 -12.13 15.86
C ILE A 30 28.38 -12.08 14.42
N ALA A 31 29.17 -11.57 13.47
CA ALA A 31 28.78 -11.53 12.06
C ALA A 31 28.61 -12.94 11.45
N MET A 32 29.47 -13.91 11.79
CA MET A 32 29.34 -15.31 11.35
C MET A 32 28.17 -16.04 12.04
N GLY A 33 27.96 -15.81 13.33
CA GLY A 33 26.79 -16.36 14.03
C GLY A 33 25.48 -15.79 13.48
N ALA A 34 25.46 -14.48 13.20
CA ALA A 34 24.34 -13.81 12.56
C ALA A 34 24.16 -14.26 11.10
N SER A 35 25.23 -14.59 10.37
CA SER A 35 25.13 -15.07 8.99
C SER A 35 24.50 -16.45 8.87
N LEU A 36 24.66 -17.31 9.88
CA LEU A 36 23.95 -18.59 9.98
C LEU A 36 22.49 -18.43 10.42
N LEU A 37 22.16 -17.30 11.04
CA LEU A 37 20.80 -16.91 11.41
C LEU A 37 20.19 -15.93 10.38
N LEU A 38 20.87 -15.67 9.25
CA LEU A 38 20.34 -14.75 8.26
C LEU A 38 19.04 -15.33 7.72
N PRO A 39 17.94 -14.60 7.87
CA PRO A 39 16.68 -15.08 7.42
C PRO A 39 16.65 -15.33 5.92
N ASN A 40 16.14 -16.50 5.52
CA ASN A 40 15.73 -16.73 4.14
C ASN A 40 14.47 -15.91 3.88
N PHE A 41 14.64 -14.68 3.41
CA PHE A 41 13.53 -13.87 2.93
C PHE A 41 12.84 -14.62 1.78
N LYS A 42 11.64 -15.14 2.05
CA LYS A 42 10.83 -15.77 1.00
C LYS A 42 10.44 -14.72 -0.03
N ASN A 43 10.45 -15.09 -1.30
CA ASN A 43 9.83 -14.27 -2.35
C ASN A 43 8.37 -14.00 -1.98
N ARG A 44 7.95 -12.74 -2.07
CA ARG A 44 6.57 -12.33 -1.78
C ARG A 44 5.61 -13.17 -2.63
N PRO A 45 4.67 -13.92 -2.03
CA PRO A 45 3.73 -14.71 -2.80
C PRO A 45 2.88 -13.79 -3.67
N LYS A 46 2.63 -14.21 -4.92
CA LYS A 46 1.68 -13.50 -5.78
C LYS A 46 0.28 -13.67 -5.20
N PHE A 47 -0.42 -12.56 -4.98
CA PHE A 47 -1.78 -12.56 -4.45
C PHE A 47 -2.78 -12.36 -5.58
N GLN A 48 -3.84 -13.17 -5.58
CA GLN A 48 -4.96 -13.04 -6.50
C GLN A 48 -6.15 -12.39 -5.79
N LEU A 49 -6.66 -11.31 -6.36
CA LEU A 49 -7.90 -10.69 -5.91
C LEU A 49 -9.07 -11.70 -5.99
N PRO A 50 -9.90 -11.78 -4.94
CA PRO A 50 -11.00 -12.73 -4.84
C PRO A 50 -12.03 -12.51 -5.96
N GLU A 51 -12.79 -13.54 -6.31
CA GLU A 51 -13.83 -13.43 -7.34
C GLU A 51 -15.05 -12.63 -6.88
N GLN A 52 -15.28 -12.56 -5.58
CA GLN A 52 -16.41 -11.85 -5.00
C GLN A 52 -16.02 -11.27 -3.64
N ILE A 53 -16.51 -10.07 -3.35
CA ILE A 53 -16.43 -9.44 -2.03
C ILE A 53 -17.85 -9.05 -1.64
N SER A 54 -18.28 -9.46 -0.46
CA SER A 54 -19.60 -9.08 0.04
C SER A 54 -19.53 -7.67 0.60
N LEU A 55 -20.38 -6.77 0.11
CA LEU A 55 -20.48 -5.40 0.59
C LEU A 55 -21.90 -5.14 1.11
N PRO A 56 -22.07 -4.53 2.29
CA PRO A 56 -23.38 -4.10 2.75
C PRO A 56 -24.03 -3.15 1.72
N ASP A 57 -25.35 -3.26 1.60
CA ASP A 57 -26.20 -2.42 0.73
C ASP A 57 -25.96 -2.58 -0.78
N LEU A 58 -25.10 -3.50 -1.21
CA LEU A 58 -24.74 -3.73 -2.61
C LEU A 58 -24.98 -5.18 -3.01
N ASN A 59 -25.67 -5.38 -4.13
CA ASN A 59 -25.85 -6.69 -4.74
C ASN A 59 -24.74 -6.93 -5.76
N PHE A 60 -23.93 -7.97 -5.54
CA PHE A 60 -22.90 -8.39 -6.48
C PHE A 60 -23.52 -8.90 -7.78
N GLN A 61 -22.99 -8.44 -8.91
CA GLN A 61 -23.44 -8.86 -10.25
C GLN A 61 -22.39 -9.74 -10.92
N SER A 62 -21.14 -9.27 -10.99
CA SER A 62 -20.07 -9.98 -11.69
C SER A 62 -18.69 -9.48 -11.30
N SER A 63 -17.66 -10.25 -11.64
CA SER A 63 -16.29 -9.76 -11.63
C SER A 63 -15.46 -10.37 -12.76
N ASN A 64 -14.50 -9.60 -13.25
CA ASN A 64 -13.66 -10.00 -14.38
C ASN A 64 -12.19 -9.70 -14.05
N LYS A 65 -11.30 -10.65 -14.35
CA LYS A 65 -9.86 -10.39 -14.34
C LYS A 65 -9.55 -9.41 -15.47
N LEU A 66 -8.89 -8.30 -15.16
CA LEU A 66 -8.46 -7.36 -16.19
C LEU A 66 -7.09 -7.81 -16.69
N ASN A 67 -7.07 -8.40 -17.88
CA ASN A 67 -5.84 -8.82 -18.55
C ASN A 67 -5.20 -7.62 -19.25
N ASN A 68 -4.73 -6.64 -18.49
CA ASN A 68 -3.87 -5.60 -19.07
C ASN A 68 -2.45 -6.16 -19.15
N SER A 69 -2.19 -6.99 -20.17
CA SER A 69 -0.97 -7.80 -20.30
C SER A 69 0.31 -6.95 -20.26
N ASN A 70 0.27 -5.72 -20.75
CA ASN A 70 1.41 -4.81 -20.72
C ASN A 70 1.78 -4.34 -19.31
N GLU A 71 0.79 -4.12 -18.43
CA GLU A 71 0.99 -3.69 -17.04
C GLU A 71 1.26 -4.88 -16.11
N LEU A 72 0.65 -6.05 -16.36
CA LEU A 72 0.91 -7.28 -15.61
C LEU A 72 2.33 -7.84 -15.81
N ASN A 73 3.01 -7.42 -16.88
CA ASN A 73 4.43 -7.73 -17.10
C ASN A 73 5.36 -6.89 -16.20
N ASN A 74 4.83 -5.83 -15.57
CA ASN A 74 5.54 -5.10 -14.53
C ASN A 74 5.56 -5.95 -13.25
N SER A 75 6.74 -6.23 -12.70
CA SER A 75 6.93 -7.07 -11.52
C SER A 75 6.18 -6.59 -10.27
N ASN A 76 5.69 -5.34 -10.28
CA ASN A 76 5.06 -4.70 -9.15
C ASN A 76 3.55 -4.85 -9.11
N ILE A 77 2.91 -5.51 -10.08
CA ILE A 77 1.46 -5.77 -10.05
C ILE A 77 1.21 -7.27 -9.97
N SER A 78 0.45 -7.69 -8.96
CA SER A 78 0.17 -9.12 -8.74
C SER A 78 -1.12 -9.58 -9.39
N SER A 79 -2.17 -8.77 -9.30
CA SER A 79 -3.47 -9.06 -9.91
C SER A 79 -4.29 -7.78 -10.08
N ILE A 80 -5.18 -7.80 -11.08
CA ILE A 80 -6.12 -6.73 -11.37
C ILE A 80 -7.50 -7.35 -11.61
N ARG A 81 -8.53 -6.78 -11.01
CA ARG A 81 -9.91 -7.25 -11.14
C ARG A 81 -10.88 -6.07 -11.15
N GLN A 82 -11.93 -6.22 -11.95
CA GLN A 82 -13.11 -5.36 -11.94
C GLN A 82 -14.26 -6.11 -11.28
N TYR A 83 -15.04 -5.41 -10.47
CA TYR A 83 -16.26 -5.90 -9.86
C TYR A 83 -17.42 -4.98 -10.22
N ILE A 84 -18.58 -5.56 -10.47
CA ILE A 84 -19.81 -4.85 -10.79
C ILE A 84 -20.83 -5.15 -9.70
N TYR A 85 -21.41 -4.10 -9.13
CA TYR A 85 -22.46 -4.16 -8.13
C TYR A 85 -23.63 -3.27 -8.53
N THR A 86 -24.78 -3.49 -7.91
CA THR A 86 -25.95 -2.60 -7.96
C THR A 86 -26.39 -2.24 -6.55
N PHE A 87 -26.82 -1.00 -6.33
CA PHE A 87 -27.35 -0.57 -5.04
C PHE A 87 -28.68 -1.27 -4.71
N SER A 88 -28.83 -1.73 -3.47
CA SER A 88 -30.00 -2.51 -3.03
C SER A 88 -31.24 -1.63 -2.81
N ASP A 89 -31.04 -0.41 -2.33
CA ASP A 89 -32.09 0.55 -1.96
C ASP A 89 -32.35 1.60 -3.05
N ASP A 90 -31.91 1.32 -4.28
CA ASP A 90 -32.03 2.27 -5.38
C ASP A 90 -33.13 1.83 -6.36
N SER A 91 -34.19 2.62 -6.46
CA SER A 91 -35.28 2.41 -7.41
C SER A 91 -34.79 2.36 -8.86
N LEU A 92 -33.64 2.99 -9.14
CA LEU A 92 -33.01 3.04 -10.46
C LEU A 92 -31.97 1.94 -10.69
N LYS A 93 -31.72 1.05 -9.70
CA LYS A 93 -30.70 -0.02 -9.77
C LYS A 93 -29.36 0.46 -10.32
N GLN A 94 -28.91 1.63 -9.88
CA GLN A 94 -27.68 2.22 -10.40
C GLN A 94 -26.48 1.28 -10.21
N GLU A 95 -25.63 1.20 -11.23
CA GLU A 95 -24.43 0.37 -11.22
C GLU A 95 -23.27 1.06 -10.49
N LEU A 96 -22.62 0.31 -9.61
CA LEU A 96 -21.31 0.64 -9.05
C LEU A 96 -20.26 -0.28 -9.66
N ARG A 97 -19.27 0.31 -10.33
CA ARG A 97 -18.08 -0.39 -10.82
C ARG A 97 -16.91 -0.16 -9.88
N ILE A 98 -16.20 -1.22 -9.52
CA ILE A 98 -14.99 -1.18 -8.69
C ILE A 98 -13.84 -1.82 -9.46
N ASP A 99 -12.87 -1.00 -9.89
CA ASP A 99 -11.62 -1.50 -10.48
C ASP A 99 -10.55 -1.55 -9.41
N THR A 100 -9.83 -2.66 -9.30
CA THR A 100 -8.86 -2.89 -8.22
C THR A 100 -7.60 -3.57 -8.73
N ALA A 101 -6.44 -3.11 -8.25
CA ALA A 101 -5.15 -3.73 -8.48
C ALA A 101 -4.43 -3.97 -7.15
N TYR A 102 -3.82 -5.15 -7.00
CA TYR A 102 -2.89 -5.43 -5.92
C TYR A 102 -1.46 -5.12 -6.38
N ILE A 103 -0.90 -4.05 -5.82
CA ILE A 103 0.41 -3.51 -6.17
C ILE A 103 1.41 -3.90 -5.06
N LEU A 104 2.59 -4.36 -5.45
CA LEU A 104 3.68 -4.81 -4.56
C LEU A 104 4.66 -3.67 -4.21
N SER A 105 4.35 -2.45 -4.64
CA SER A 105 5.12 -1.22 -4.43
C SER A 105 4.21 -0.06 -4.07
N SER A 106 4.79 1.02 -3.54
CA SER A 106 4.03 2.23 -3.24
C SER A 106 3.40 2.80 -4.51
N ALA A 107 2.23 3.41 -4.35
CA ALA A 107 1.45 3.95 -5.44
C ALA A 107 0.97 5.35 -5.10
N THR A 108 0.90 6.22 -6.11
CA THR A 108 0.09 7.45 -6.03
C THR A 108 -1.12 7.27 -6.92
N VAL A 109 -2.28 7.77 -6.50
CA VAL A 109 -3.51 7.59 -7.29
C VAL A 109 -3.34 8.14 -8.71
N PRO A 110 -2.91 9.40 -8.92
CA PRO A 110 -2.82 9.94 -10.28
C PRO A 110 -1.93 9.08 -11.19
N SER A 111 -0.73 8.70 -10.72
CA SER A 111 0.20 7.91 -11.54
C SER A 111 -0.23 6.46 -11.76
N SER A 112 -1.06 5.91 -10.87
CA SER A 112 -1.35 4.46 -10.86
C SER A 112 -2.70 4.13 -11.47
N LEU A 113 -3.57 5.11 -11.74
CA LEU A 113 -4.84 4.89 -12.43
C LEU A 113 -4.68 4.27 -13.84
N SER A 114 -3.54 4.47 -14.50
CA SER A 114 -3.23 3.82 -15.78
C SER A 114 -3.19 2.29 -15.68
N VAL A 115 -2.81 1.74 -14.53
CA VAL A 115 -2.86 0.30 -14.24
C VAL A 115 -4.28 -0.24 -14.41
N LEU A 116 -5.28 0.56 -14.03
CA LEU A 116 -6.71 0.26 -14.15
C LEU A 116 -7.29 0.68 -15.50
N ALA A 117 -6.46 1.13 -16.46
CA ALA A 117 -6.87 1.74 -17.72
C ALA A 117 -7.80 2.95 -17.53
N ILE A 118 -7.70 3.65 -16.41
CA ILE A 118 -8.48 4.84 -16.09
C ILE A 118 -7.62 6.07 -16.40
N LYS A 119 -8.15 6.95 -17.25
CA LYS A 119 -7.59 8.29 -17.47
C LYS A 119 -8.27 9.26 -16.51
N TYR A 120 -7.58 10.36 -16.21
CA TYR A 120 -8.11 11.39 -15.34
C TYR A 120 -7.68 12.78 -15.82
N PRO A 121 -8.55 13.80 -15.65
CA PRO A 121 -8.17 15.18 -15.89
C PRO A 121 -7.31 15.68 -14.72
N SER A 122 -6.04 16.00 -14.98
CA SER A 122 -5.12 16.51 -13.95
C SER A 122 -5.61 17.79 -13.24
N LYS A 123 -6.49 18.57 -13.89
CA LYS A 123 -7.02 19.83 -13.36
C LYS A 123 -8.24 19.71 -12.44
N ASN A 124 -8.91 18.55 -12.38
CA ASN A 124 -10.19 18.39 -11.66
C ASN A 124 -10.17 17.23 -10.65
N ILE A 125 -9.00 16.93 -10.10
CA ILE A 125 -8.87 15.94 -9.01
C ILE A 125 -8.98 16.65 -7.66
N GLU A 126 -10.01 16.31 -6.90
CA GLU A 126 -10.22 16.81 -5.55
C GLU A 126 -9.78 15.74 -4.55
N THR A 127 -8.94 16.09 -3.59
CA THR A 127 -8.54 15.16 -2.52
C THR A 127 -9.33 15.46 -1.25
N ARG A 128 -9.97 14.44 -0.68
CA ARG A 128 -10.72 14.52 0.58
C ARG A 128 -10.17 13.51 1.60
N LEU A 129 -10.59 13.68 2.85
CA LEU A 129 -10.23 12.85 3.99
C LEU A 129 -11.51 12.36 4.66
N ILE A 130 -11.61 11.05 4.93
CA ILE A 130 -12.54 10.52 5.93
C ILE A 130 -11.72 10.17 7.17
N GLU A 131 -12.06 10.76 8.31
CA GLU A 131 -11.37 10.48 9.58
C GLU A 131 -11.41 8.97 9.89
N GLY A 132 -10.27 8.42 10.32
CA GLY A 132 -10.10 6.99 10.57
C GLY A 132 -9.88 6.13 9.32
N LEU A 133 -10.35 6.55 8.14
CA LEU A 133 -10.22 5.78 6.90
C LEU A 133 -9.08 6.27 6.01
N GLY A 134 -8.76 7.56 6.04
CA GLY A 134 -7.68 8.16 5.25
C GLY A 134 -8.15 8.96 4.03
N TYR A 135 -7.22 9.20 3.12
CA TYR A 135 -7.42 10.09 1.97
C TYR A 135 -7.92 9.34 0.75
N PHE A 136 -8.70 10.03 -0.08
CA PHE A 136 -9.17 9.56 -1.37
C PHE A 136 -9.30 10.73 -2.35
N ALA A 137 -9.23 10.42 -3.64
CA ALA A 137 -9.41 11.37 -4.72
C ALA A 137 -10.80 11.22 -5.34
N LEU A 138 -11.45 12.34 -5.61
CA LEU A 138 -12.69 12.45 -6.36
C LEU A 138 -12.43 13.17 -7.68
N PHE A 139 -13.00 12.66 -8.77
CA PHE A 139 -12.93 13.28 -10.07
C PHE A 139 -14.02 12.75 -10.99
N THR A 140 -14.22 13.42 -12.12
CA THR A 140 -15.10 12.97 -13.19
C THR A 140 -14.32 12.75 -14.47
N TYR A 141 -14.66 11.70 -15.21
CA TYR A 141 -14.06 11.39 -16.50
C TYR A 141 -15.01 10.53 -17.34
N GLU A 142 -15.16 10.83 -18.64
CA GLU A 142 -16.02 10.08 -19.57
C GLU A 142 -17.42 9.74 -19.01
N GLN A 143 -18.14 10.77 -18.53
CA GLN A 143 -19.50 10.66 -17.96
C GLN A 143 -19.60 9.69 -16.76
N ARG A 144 -18.52 9.57 -15.98
CA ARG A 144 -18.50 8.82 -14.72
C ARG A 144 -17.90 9.65 -13.61
N ALA A 145 -18.45 9.54 -12.41
CA ALA A 145 -17.83 10.02 -11.18
C ALA A 145 -16.96 8.91 -10.59
N TYR A 146 -15.79 9.28 -10.09
CA TYR A 146 -14.81 8.38 -9.53
C TYR A 146 -14.45 8.74 -8.10
N LEU A 147 -14.20 7.71 -7.31
CA LEU A 147 -13.45 7.77 -6.06
C LEU A 147 -12.27 6.82 -6.17
N ALA A 148 -11.04 7.30 -5.99
CA ALA A 148 -9.86 6.45 -6.07
C ALA A 148 -8.89 6.68 -4.92
N ALA A 149 -8.35 5.58 -4.39
CA ALA A 149 -7.34 5.60 -3.34
C ALA A 149 -6.52 4.31 -3.35
N CYS A 150 -5.38 4.36 -2.67
CA CYS A 150 -4.53 3.22 -2.38
C CYS A 150 -4.74 2.84 -0.91
N ILE A 151 -5.27 1.64 -0.64
CA ILE A 151 -5.40 1.12 0.72
C ILE A 151 -4.06 0.56 1.15
N ASN A 152 -3.51 1.10 2.23
CA ASN A 152 -2.24 0.65 2.77
C ASN A 152 -2.43 -0.63 3.62
N PRO A 153 -1.39 -1.47 3.78
CA PRO A 153 -1.44 -2.67 4.62
C PRO A 153 -1.74 -2.33 6.09
N ARG A 154 -1.30 -1.13 6.51
CA ARG A 154 -1.57 -0.53 7.81
C ARG A 154 -1.83 0.96 7.66
N GLY A 155 -2.64 1.49 8.56
CA GLY A 155 -3.08 2.89 8.54
C GLY A 155 -4.32 3.07 7.65
N GLY A 156 -4.43 4.25 7.06
CA GLY A 156 -5.54 4.61 6.18
C GLY A 156 -5.23 4.45 4.70
N SER A 157 -6.21 4.81 3.88
CA SER A 157 -6.02 4.99 2.45
C SER A 157 -5.25 6.27 2.13
N THR A 158 -4.59 6.28 0.98
CA THR A 158 -3.70 7.36 0.56
C THR A 158 -3.91 7.70 -0.91
N VAL A 159 -3.60 8.95 -1.25
CA VAL A 159 -3.64 9.49 -2.62
C VAL A 159 -2.23 9.83 -3.09
N THR A 160 -1.40 10.38 -2.19
CA THR A 160 -0.03 10.83 -2.49
C THR A 160 1.02 9.91 -1.87
N LEU A 161 2.23 9.95 -2.43
CA LEU A 161 3.38 9.22 -1.90
C LEU A 161 3.76 9.70 -0.48
N GLU A 162 3.58 10.99 -0.18
CA GLU A 162 3.83 11.54 1.14
C GLU A 162 2.90 10.93 2.19
N GLN A 163 1.59 10.86 1.89
CA GLN A 163 0.61 10.21 2.76
C GLN A 163 0.95 8.73 2.95
N PHE A 164 1.35 8.04 1.88
CA PHE A 164 1.78 6.64 1.94
C PHE A 164 2.98 6.44 2.88
N ASN A 165 4.01 7.26 2.70
CA ASN A 165 5.21 7.21 3.53
C ASN A 165 4.92 7.55 5.00
N ASN A 166 4.03 8.51 5.25
CA ASN A 166 3.64 8.88 6.61
C ASN A 166 2.95 7.72 7.34
N ASN A 167 2.02 7.02 6.68
CA ASN A 167 1.43 5.79 7.23
C ASN A 167 2.51 4.75 7.53
N ARG A 168 3.45 4.55 6.61
CA ARG A 168 4.53 3.58 6.78
C ARG A 168 5.41 3.89 8.00
N TYR A 169 5.86 5.15 8.14
CA TYR A 169 6.70 5.53 9.28
C TYR A 169 5.97 5.42 10.61
N LYS A 170 4.66 5.68 10.62
CA LYS A 170 3.84 5.61 11.82
C LYS A 170 3.51 4.17 12.24
N TYR A 171 3.27 3.27 11.29
CA TYR A 171 2.68 1.96 11.57
C TYR A 171 3.58 0.74 11.29
N ASP A 172 4.64 0.86 10.49
CA ASP A 172 5.51 -0.28 10.19
C ASP A 172 6.66 -0.44 11.20
N ILE A 173 7.11 0.64 11.83
CA ILE A 173 8.24 0.57 12.76
C ILE A 173 7.72 0.22 14.16
N SER A 174 7.38 -1.06 14.37
CA SER A 174 7.02 -1.61 15.68
C SER A 174 8.08 -2.61 16.18
N PRO A 175 8.30 -2.75 17.50
CA PRO A 175 9.22 -3.75 18.05
C PRO A 175 8.91 -5.17 17.57
N GLU A 176 7.62 -5.50 17.46
CA GLU A 176 7.16 -6.78 16.92
C GLU A 176 7.63 -7.00 15.48
N ARG A 177 7.48 -6.00 14.60
CA ARG A 177 7.87 -6.13 13.19
C ARG A 177 9.39 -6.19 13.04
N VAL A 178 10.13 -5.46 13.87
CA VAL A 178 11.59 -5.60 13.93
C VAL A 178 11.98 -7.04 14.31
N ALA A 179 11.34 -7.63 15.31
CA ALA A 179 11.59 -9.02 15.69
C ALA A 179 11.23 -9.99 14.54
N ARG A 180 10.06 -9.82 13.91
CA ARG A 180 9.63 -10.63 12.74
C ARG A 180 10.57 -10.49 11.54
N TYR A 181 11.11 -9.29 11.32
CA TYR A 181 12.12 -9.02 10.30
C TYR A 181 13.44 -9.72 10.61
N LEU A 182 13.92 -9.66 11.85
CA LEU A 182 15.16 -10.32 12.27
C LEU A 182 15.10 -11.85 12.10
N ILE A 183 13.92 -12.46 12.23
CA ILE A 183 13.71 -13.91 12.00
C ILE A 183 13.23 -14.24 10.57
N GLY A 184 13.05 -13.25 9.69
CA GLY A 184 12.78 -13.48 8.27
C GLY A 184 11.37 -13.78 7.85
N VAL A 185 10.41 -13.61 8.76
CA VAL A 185 9.01 -13.93 8.49
C VAL A 185 8.21 -12.73 8.01
N ALA A 186 8.82 -11.54 7.96
CA ALA A 186 8.19 -10.34 7.43
C ALA A 186 9.22 -9.31 6.95
N ASP A 187 8.87 -8.54 5.93
CA ASP A 187 9.64 -7.36 5.55
C ASP A 187 9.52 -6.26 6.61
N LEU A 188 10.59 -5.51 6.86
CA LEU A 188 10.53 -4.38 7.79
C LEU A 188 9.54 -3.31 7.32
N ARG A 189 9.44 -3.11 6.00
CA ARG A 189 8.57 -2.11 5.36
C ARG A 189 7.60 -2.80 4.42
N ASP A 190 6.33 -2.44 4.53
CA ASP A 190 5.27 -2.93 3.65
C ASP A 190 4.90 -1.86 2.63
N ASP A 191 5.46 -1.99 1.43
CA ASP A 191 5.17 -1.06 0.35
C ASP A 191 3.97 -1.52 -0.50
N ARG A 192 3.29 -2.61 -0.12
CA ARG A 192 2.16 -3.15 -0.89
C ARG A 192 0.95 -2.22 -0.78
N CYS A 193 0.04 -2.28 -1.75
CA CYS A 193 -1.17 -1.50 -1.70
C CYS A 193 -2.29 -2.07 -2.56
N ILE A 194 -3.53 -1.84 -2.13
CA ILE A 194 -4.72 -2.16 -2.91
C ILE A 194 -5.19 -0.86 -3.55
N LEU A 195 -4.74 -0.61 -4.78
CA LEU A 195 -5.23 0.51 -5.57
C LEU A 195 -6.65 0.19 -6.01
N THR A 196 -7.58 1.07 -5.67
CA THR A 196 -8.99 0.90 -6.01
C THR A 196 -9.53 2.19 -6.61
N ALA A 197 -10.34 2.06 -7.66
CA ALA A 197 -11.21 3.12 -8.18
C ALA A 197 -12.66 2.63 -8.21
N LEU A 198 -13.54 3.29 -7.47
CA LEU A 198 -14.99 3.14 -7.53
C LEU A 198 -15.53 4.13 -8.55
N SER A 199 -16.53 3.74 -9.34
CA SER A 199 -17.19 4.66 -10.25
C SER A 199 -18.67 4.37 -10.47
N ILE A 200 -19.41 5.45 -10.70
CA ILE A 200 -20.84 5.45 -11.02
C ILE A 200 -21.04 6.25 -12.31
N ALA A 201 -21.90 5.76 -13.20
CA ALA A 201 -22.28 6.49 -14.40
C ALA A 201 -23.10 7.74 -14.04
N LEU A 202 -22.81 8.84 -14.71
CA LEU A 202 -23.50 10.11 -14.54
C LEU A 202 -24.59 10.27 -15.59
N ASP A 203 -25.69 10.91 -15.21
CA ASP A 203 -26.69 11.38 -16.17
C ASP A 203 -26.09 12.50 -17.04
N SER A 204 -26.58 12.66 -18.27
CA SER A 204 -25.98 13.53 -19.29
C SER A 204 -25.97 15.02 -18.93
N ASP A 205 -26.85 15.44 -18.03
CA ASP A 205 -26.97 16.80 -17.50
C ASP A 205 -25.96 17.10 -16.39
N ILE A 206 -25.35 16.07 -15.80
CA ILE A 206 -24.35 16.22 -14.74
C ILE A 206 -22.97 16.41 -15.36
N THR A 207 -22.40 17.60 -15.14
CA THR A 207 -21.06 17.97 -15.62
C THR A 207 -20.11 18.23 -14.44
N PRO A 208 -18.78 18.21 -14.66
CA PRO A 208 -17.80 18.58 -13.63
C PRO A 208 -18.03 19.97 -12.99
N GLN A 209 -18.72 20.87 -13.70
CA GLN A 209 -19.01 22.23 -13.27
C GLN A 209 -20.22 22.27 -12.30
N ASN A 210 -21.13 21.29 -12.38
CA ASN A 210 -22.35 21.21 -11.58
C ASN A 210 -22.08 20.51 -10.23
N LYS A 211 -21.23 21.11 -9.39
CA LYS A 211 -20.79 20.48 -8.12
C LYS A 211 -21.94 20.08 -7.20
N GLU A 212 -23.01 20.87 -7.15
CA GLU A 212 -24.18 20.58 -6.32
C GLU A 212 -24.89 19.29 -6.72
N MET A 213 -24.92 18.95 -8.02
CA MET A 213 -25.49 17.71 -8.53
C MET A 213 -24.53 16.51 -8.36
N LEU A 214 -23.21 16.77 -8.35
CA LEU A 214 -22.19 15.74 -8.15
C LEU A 214 -22.06 15.29 -6.69
N GLU A 215 -22.30 16.18 -5.73
CA GLU A 215 -22.04 15.89 -4.32
C GLU A 215 -22.82 14.67 -3.78
N PRO A 216 -24.13 14.48 -4.06
CA PRO A 216 -24.85 13.28 -3.66
C PRO A 216 -24.24 11.99 -4.23
N ILE A 217 -23.71 12.04 -5.46
CA ILE A 217 -23.06 10.90 -6.12
C ILE A 217 -21.72 10.59 -5.42
N TYR A 218 -20.95 11.62 -5.09
CA TYR A 218 -19.72 11.47 -4.31
C TYR A 218 -19.98 10.95 -2.89
N GLN A 219 -21.08 11.33 -2.24
CA GLN A 219 -21.47 10.75 -0.96
C GLN A 219 -21.79 9.26 -1.09
N LYS A 220 -22.46 8.85 -2.17
CA LYS A 220 -22.76 7.44 -2.47
C LYS A 220 -21.48 6.62 -2.70
N LEU A 221 -20.51 7.19 -3.43
CA LEU A 221 -19.18 6.60 -3.60
C LEU A 221 -18.44 6.50 -2.25
N GLN A 222 -18.48 7.53 -1.41
CA GLN A 222 -17.83 7.53 -0.09
C GLN A 222 -18.42 6.48 0.85
N ARG A 223 -19.75 6.30 0.89
CA ARG A 223 -20.37 5.22 1.66
C ARG A 223 -19.90 3.84 1.19
N SER A 224 -19.87 3.63 -0.13
CA SER A 224 -19.39 2.39 -0.73
C SER A 224 -17.90 2.16 -0.45
N TRP A 225 -17.12 3.23 -0.46
CA TRP A 225 -15.70 3.23 -0.12
C TRP A 225 -15.47 2.77 1.33
N SER A 226 -16.24 3.28 2.29
CA SER A 226 -16.10 2.87 3.68
C SER A 226 -16.29 1.36 3.88
N ASN A 227 -17.30 0.79 3.21
CA ASN A 227 -17.55 -0.66 3.23
C ASN A 227 -16.42 -1.45 2.58
N TRP A 228 -15.95 -0.98 1.41
CA TRP A 228 -14.83 -1.59 0.69
C TRP A 228 -13.53 -1.57 1.51
N PHE A 229 -13.24 -0.42 2.13
CA PHE A 229 -12.07 -0.21 2.96
C PHE A 229 -12.11 -1.12 4.19
N ALA A 230 -13.24 -1.20 4.90
CA ALA A 230 -13.39 -2.05 6.08
C ALA A 230 -13.16 -3.54 5.75
N ASN A 231 -13.64 -4.00 4.59
CA ASN A 231 -13.38 -5.36 4.12
C ASN A 231 -11.88 -5.60 3.92
N TRP A 232 -11.16 -4.67 3.29
CA TRP A 232 -9.73 -4.86 3.03
C TRP A 232 -8.84 -4.65 4.24
N GLN A 233 -9.23 -3.79 5.18
CA GLN A 233 -8.46 -3.60 6.38
C GLN A 233 -8.44 -4.85 7.27
N SER A 234 -9.52 -5.63 7.27
CA SER A 234 -9.60 -6.91 7.98
C SER A 234 -9.01 -8.08 7.20
N ASN A 235 -8.96 -8.00 5.87
CA ASN A 235 -8.53 -9.09 4.99
C ASN A 235 -7.30 -8.74 4.13
N PHE A 236 -6.47 -7.80 4.58
CA PHE A 236 -5.28 -7.42 3.84
C PHE A 236 -4.33 -8.63 3.75
N PRO A 237 -3.80 -8.99 2.57
CA PRO A 237 -3.00 -10.20 2.43
C PRO A 237 -1.79 -10.21 3.36
N GLU A 238 -1.59 -11.31 4.10
CA GLU A 238 -0.41 -11.51 4.93
C GLU A 238 0.85 -11.72 4.08
N ASN A 239 2.02 -11.55 4.71
CA ASN A 239 3.34 -11.88 4.14
C ASN A 239 3.79 -13.26 4.63
#